data_AF-A0A1Z9XR46-F1
#
_entry.id   AF-A0A1Z9XR46-F1
#
_cell.length_a   1.000
_cell.length_b   1.000
_cell.length_c   1.000
_cell.angle_alpha   90.00
_cell.angle_beta   90.00
_cell.angle_gamma   90.00
#
_symmetry.space_group_name_H-M   'P 1'
#
loop_
_entity.id
_entity.type
_entity.pdbx_description
1 polymer ?
#
loop_
_entity_poly.entity_id
_entity_poly.type
_entity_poly.pdbx_seq_one_letter_code
_entity_poly.pdbx_strand_id
1 'polypeptide(L)' 'MTETQSSVHLSCFIEAIALAKHEQCATRDELKALLEQKGYQDEVTSQTVEEINPQLFLN' A
#
# COMPACT_ATOMS: atom_id res chain seq x y z
N MET A 1 -10.74 4.11 20.03
CA MET A 1 -9.45 4.25 19.29
C MET A 1 -9.57 3.53 17.95
N THR A 2 -10.40 4.02 17.03
CA THR A 2 -10.66 3.38 15.73
C THR A 2 -10.42 4.32 14.54
N GLU A 3 -10.59 5.63 14.76
CA GLU A 3 -10.39 6.66 13.72
C GLU A 3 -8.93 6.78 13.28
N THR A 4 -7.98 6.63 14.20
CA THR A 4 -6.54 6.73 13.89
C THR A 4 -6.07 5.56 13.02
N GLN A 5 -6.58 4.35 13.26
CA GLN A 5 -6.22 3.17 12.48
C GLN A 5 -6.85 3.23 11.08
N SER A 6 -8.09 3.70 10.98
CA SER A 6 -8.80 3.87 9.71
C SER A 6 -8.17 4.94 8.81
N SER A 7 -7.70 6.05 9.38
CA SER A 7 -7.05 7.13 8.62
C SER A 7 -5.65 6.74 8.13
N VAL A 8 -4.87 6.01 8.92
CA VAL A 8 -3.56 5.47 8.51
C VAL A 8 -3.72 4.45 7.39
N HIS A 9 -4.71 3.56 7.49
CA HIS A 9 -5.01 2.58 6.44
C HIS A 9 -5.40 3.26 5.11
N LEU A 10 -6.28 4.26 5.15
CA LEU A 10 -6.68 5.01 3.96
C LEU A 10 -5.49 5.76 3.31
N SER A 11 -4.63 6.37 4.13
CA SER A 11 -3.45 7.09 3.64
C SER A 11 -2.47 6.14 2.95
N CYS A 12 -2.19 5.00 3.58
CA CYS A 12 -1.36 3.92 3.02
C CYS A 12 -1.95 3.43 1.68
N PHE A 13 -3.27 3.23 1.63
CA PHE A 13 -3.96 2.75 0.42
C PHE A 13 -3.86 3.73 -0.76
N ILE A 14 -4.07 5.02 -0.54
CA ILE A 14 -3.95 6.04 -1.60
C ILE A 14 -2.51 6.09 -2.13
N GLU A 15 -1.53 6.05 -1.22
CA GLU A 15 -0.13 6.14 -1.59
C GLU A 15 0.35 4.88 -2.32
N ALA A 16 -0.13 3.72 -1.92
CA ALA A 16 0.11 2.46 -2.61
C ALA A 16 -0.42 2.47 -4.05
N ILE A 17 -1.60 3.06 -4.29
CA ILE A 17 -2.14 3.24 -5.64
C ILE A 17 -1.23 4.16 -6.47
N ALA A 18 -0.79 5.27 -5.88
CA ALA A 18 0.09 6.22 -6.55
C ALA A 18 1.43 5.56 -6.95
N LEU A 19 2.06 4.82 -6.03
CA LEU A 19 3.32 4.10 -6.28
C LEU A 19 3.15 3.04 -7.37
N ALA A 20 2.10 2.22 -7.29
CA ALA A 20 1.85 1.17 -8.27
C ALA A 20 1.59 1.72 -9.69
N LYS A 21 0.96 2.89 -9.82
CA LYS A 21 0.68 3.52 -11.13
C LYS A 21 1.83 4.35 -11.68
N HIS A 22 2.54 5.08 -10.84
CA HIS A 22 3.52 6.09 -11.29
C HIS A 22 4.96 5.60 -11.25
N GLU A 23 5.34 4.75 -10.29
CA GLU A 23 6.73 4.34 -10.10
C GLU A 23 7.07 2.99 -10.73
N GLN A 24 6.16 2.42 -11.55
CA GLN A 24 6.32 1.08 -12.14
C GLN A 24 6.68 0.03 -11.08
N CYS A 25 5.99 0.07 -9.94
CA CYS A 25 6.10 -1.00 -8.97
C CYS A 25 5.60 -2.29 -9.65
N ALA A 26 6.48 -3.27 -9.84
CA ALA A 26 6.18 -4.46 -10.64
C ALA A 26 5.63 -5.61 -9.78
N THR A 27 5.92 -5.58 -8.48
CA THR A 27 5.54 -6.65 -7.56
C THR A 27 4.91 -6.14 -6.26
N ARG A 28 4.18 -7.03 -5.59
CA ARG A 28 3.66 -6.80 -4.23
C ARG A 28 4.77 -6.50 -3.23
N ASP A 29 5.89 -7.22 -3.32
CA ASP A 29 6.98 -7.11 -2.35
C ASP A 29 7.70 -5.77 -2.47
N GLU A 30 7.90 -5.28 -3.69
CA GLU A 30 8.39 -3.93 -3.93
C GLU A 30 7.44 -2.87 -3.38
N LEU A 31 6.12 -3.04 -3.59
CA LEU A 31 5.12 -2.08 -3.13
C LEU A 31 5.10 -2.01 -1.60
N LYS A 32 5.15 -3.17 -0.95
CA LYS A 32 5.24 -3.29 0.51
C LYS A 32 6.50 -2.60 1.03
N ALA A 33 7.67 -2.88 0.44
CA ALA A 33 8.93 -2.28 0.86
C ALA A 33 8.92 -0.75 0.72
N LEU A 34 8.33 -0.21 -0.34
CA LEU A 34 8.22 1.24 -0.54
C LEU A 34 7.31 1.92 0.50
N LEU A 35 6.22 1.27 0.88
CA LEU A 35 5.32 1.77 1.92
C LEU A 35 5.99 1.72 3.31
N GLU A 36 6.73 0.66 3.62
CA GLU A 36 7.49 0.56 4.86
C GLU A 36 8.61 1.60 4.95
N GLN A 37 9.31 1.86 3.84
CA GLN A 37 10.30 2.95 3.76
C GLN A 37 9.68 4.33 4.02
N LYS A 38 8.40 4.52 3.69
CA LYS A 38 7.64 5.74 3.98
C LYS A 38 7.15 5.83 5.43
N GLY A 39 7.35 4.78 6.23
CA GLY A 39 7.04 4.76 7.65
C GLY A 39 5.70 4.11 8.02
N TYR A 40 5.03 3.46 7.06
CA TYR A 40 3.86 2.65 7.36
C TYR A 40 4.26 1.35 8.07
N GLN A 41 3.41 0.89 8.98
CA GLN A 41 3.64 -0.34 9.74
C GLN A 41 3.39 -1.57 8.87
N ASP A 42 4.16 -2.64 9.09
CA ASP A 42 4.08 -3.93 8.37
C ASP A 42 2.65 -4.48 8.26
N GLU A 43 1.85 -4.37 9.32
CA GLU A 43 0.46 -4.83 9.32
C GLU A 43 -0.41 -4.05 8.30
N VAL A 44 -0.27 -2.72 8.29
CA VAL A 44 -1.03 -1.83 7.40
C VAL A 44 -0.56 -1.97 5.96
N THR A 45 0.75 -2.07 5.73
CA THR A 45 1.31 -2.26 4.38
C THR A 45 0.92 -3.62 3.81
N SER A 46 0.93 -4.68 4.62
CA SER A 46 0.52 -6.02 4.21
C SER A 46 -0.95 -6.07 3.81
N GLN A 47 -1.84 -5.51 4.63
CA GLN A 47 -3.27 -5.40 4.33
C GLN A 47 -3.52 -4.59 3.05
N THR A 48 -2.89 -3.42 2.95
CA THR A 48 -3.02 -2.52 1.79
C THR A 48 -2.61 -3.21 0.48
N VAL A 49 -1.46 -3.89 0.48
CA VAL A 49 -0.93 -4.56 -0.71
C VAL A 49 -1.81 -5.75 -1.10
N GLU A 50 -2.39 -6.48 -0.14
CA GLU A 50 -3.36 -7.55 -0.41
C GLU A 50 -4.64 -7.05 -1.08
N GLU A 51 -5.18 -5.94 -0.59
CA GLU A 51 -6.40 -5.33 -1.15
C GLU A 51 -6.19 -4.74 -2.55
N ILE A 52 -4.98 -4.22 -2.82
CA ILE A 52 -4.63 -3.56 -4.08
C ILE A 52 -4.21 -4.54 -5.17
N ASN A 53 -3.59 -5.67 -4.81
CA ASN A 53 -3.02 -6.62 -5.78
C ASN A 53 -3.97 -7.04 -6.92
N PRO A 54 -5.27 -7.32 -6.68
CA PRO A 54 -6.19 -7.68 -7.75
C PRO A 54 -6.48 -6.54 -8.73
N GLN A 55 -6.26 -5.28 -8.34
CA GLN A 55 -6.71 -4.11 -9.11
C GLN A 55 -5.59 -3.45 -9.92
N LEU A 56 -4.32 -3.71 -9.57
CA LEU A 56 -3.18 -2.98 -10.12
C LEU A 56 -2.20 -3.81 -10.97
N PHE A 57 -2.08 -5.12 -10.72
CA PHE A 57 -1.12 -5.99 -11.44
C PHE A 57 -1.78 -6.91 -12.48
N LEU A 58 -3.05 -6.67 -12.83
CA LEU A 58 -3.80 -7.47 -13.83
C LEU A 58 -3.73 -6.92 -15.28
N ASN A 59 -2.86 -5.95 -15.57
CA ASN A 59 -2.63 -5.45 -16.93
C ASN A 59 -1.28 -5.91 -17.48
#